data_AF-A0AAV3GJ85-F1
#
_entry.id   AF-A0AAV3GJ85-F1
#
_cell.length_a   1.000
_cell.length_b   1.000
_cell.length_c   1.000
_cell.angle_alpha   90.00
_cell.angle_beta   90.00
_cell.angle_gamma   90.00
#
_symmetry.space_group_name_H-M   'P 1'
#
loop_
_entity.id
_entity.type
_entity.pdbx_description
1 polymer ?
#
loop_
_entity_poly.entity_id
_entity_poly.type
_entity_poly.pdbx_seq_one_letter_code
_entity_poly.pdbx_strand_id
1 'polypeptide(L)' 'MYTHQEKLYRFKGILALQEHDLAIAMQGVNQQVAFQMTNQPPQETTIVLIGKELETKKIQETFQTLNKIATP' A
#
# COMPACT_ATOMS: atom_id res chain seq x y z
N MET A 1 -12.98 -4.26 -28.16
CA MET A 1 -12.30 -4.82 -26.97
C MET A 1 -11.92 -3.66 -26.08
N TYR A 2 -12.48 -3.55 -24.87
CA TYR A 2 -11.96 -2.59 -23.90
C TYR A 2 -10.72 -3.20 -23.27
N THR A 3 -9.54 -2.81 -23.75
CA THR A 3 -8.29 -3.07 -23.04
C THR A 3 -8.28 -2.20 -21.80
N HIS A 4 -8.74 -2.72 -20.67
CA HIS A 4 -8.32 -2.21 -19.36
C HIS A 4 -6.81 -2.48 -19.26
N GLN A 5 -6.00 -1.56 -19.78
CA GLN A 5 -4.58 -1.53 -19.48
C GLN A 5 -4.45 -1.09 -18.03
N GLU A 6 -4.40 -2.07 -17.14
CA GLU A 6 -4.08 -1.83 -15.75
C GLU A 6 -2.74 -1.12 -15.66
N LYS A 7 -2.74 0.06 -15.04
CA LYS A 7 -1.55 0.89 -14.90
C LYS A 7 -0.63 0.39 -13.78
N LEU A 8 -1.18 -0.34 -12.80
CA LEU A 8 -0.43 -0.91 -11.68
C LEU A 8 -0.18 -2.39 -11.93
N TYR A 9 1.10 -2.79 -11.99
CA TYR A 9 1.49 -4.17 -12.30
C TYR A 9 1.77 -4.98 -11.05
N ARG A 10 2.51 -4.38 -10.11
CA ARG A 10 2.93 -5.03 -8.87
C ARG A 10 3.04 -4.01 -7.76
N PHE A 11 2.83 -4.46 -6.54
CA PHE A 11 3.10 -3.66 -5.37
C PHE A 11 3.43 -4.53 -4.18
N LYS A 12 4.20 -3.96 -3.26
CA LYS A 12 4.52 -4.55 -1.97
C LYS A 12 4.49 -3.46 -0.92
N GLY A 13 4.20 -3.83 0.32
CA GLY A 13 4.33 -2.91 1.43
C GLY A 13 4.48 -3.62 2.76
N ILE A 14 5.07 -2.92 3.72
CA ILE A 14 4.98 -3.22 5.14
C ILE A 14 4.11 -2.12 5.73
N LEU A 15 3.00 -2.50 6.36
CA LEU A 15 2.02 -1.59 6.95
C LEU A 15 2.18 -1.62 8.46
N ALA A 16 2.46 -0.45 9.05
CA ALA A 16 2.44 -0.22 10.48
C ALA A 16 1.08 0.40 10.85
N LEU A 17 0.23 -0.39 11.52
CA LEU A 17 -1.11 0.02 11.93
C LEU A 17 -1.15 0.13 13.45
N GLN A 18 -1.78 1.19 13.98
CA GLN A 18 -1.77 1.50 15.42
C GLN A 18 -2.43 0.42 16.29
N GLU A 19 -3.43 -0.29 15.76
CA GLU A 19 -4.20 -1.31 16.49
C GLU A 19 -3.58 -2.71 16.42
N HIS A 20 -2.39 -2.85 15.82
CA HIS A 20 -1.75 -4.15 15.61
C HIS A 20 -0.35 -4.21 16.22
N ASP A 21 -0.10 -5.23 17.03
CA ASP A 21 1.22 -5.46 17.66
C ASP A 21 2.30 -5.88 16.66
N LEU A 22 1.89 -6.38 15.49
CA LEU A 22 2.76 -6.85 14.42
C LEU A 22 2.46 -6.11 13.12
N ALA A 23 3.51 -5.80 12.36
CA ALA A 23 3.37 -5.21 11.04
C ALA A 23 2.68 -6.19 10.09
N ILE A 24 2.00 -5.64 9.08
CA ILE A 24 1.33 -6.42 8.03
C ILE A 24 2.13 -6.30 6.73
N ALA A 25 2.53 -7.42 6.15
CA ALA A 25 3.05 -7.47 4.80
C ALA A 25 1.89 -7.50 3.79
N MET A 26 1.91 -6.57 2.85
CA MET A 26 1.02 -6.50 1.70
C MET A 26 1.79 -6.86 0.44
N GLN A 27 1.20 -7.66 -0.42
CA GLN A 27 1.71 -7.88 -1.77
C GLN A 27 0.57 -8.01 -2.77
N GLY A 28 0.78 -7.50 -3.98
CA GLY A 28 -0.18 -7.67 -5.05
C GLY A 28 0.44 -7.66 -6.44
N VAL A 29 -0.28 -8.31 -7.35
CA VAL A 29 0.01 -8.35 -8.78
C VAL A 29 -1.31 -8.03 -9.48
N ASN A 30 -1.34 -6.97 -10.30
CA ASN A 30 -2.56 -6.48 -10.92
C ASN A 30 -3.64 -6.23 -9.85
N GLN A 31 -4.83 -6.83 -9.98
CA GLN A 31 -5.92 -6.72 -9.01
C GLN A 31 -5.84 -7.71 -7.83
N GLN A 32 -4.91 -8.67 -7.85
CA GLN A 32 -4.80 -9.68 -6.80
C GLN A 32 -3.99 -9.12 -5.63
N VAL A 33 -4.55 -9.17 -4.43
CA VAL A 33 -3.94 -8.63 -3.21
C VAL A 33 -3.95 -9.67 -2.10
N ALA A 34 -2.84 -9.78 -1.38
CA ALA A 34 -2.71 -10.62 -0.20
C ALA A 34 -2.09 -9.82 0.95
N PHE A 35 -2.57 -10.10 2.16
CA PHE A 35 -2.08 -9.55 3.42
C PHE A 35 -1.63 -10.69 4.33
N GLN A 36 -0.51 -10.50 5.00
CA GLN A 36 0.09 -11.49 5.89
C GLN A 36 0.64 -10.78 7.13
N MET A 37 0.32 -11.29 8.32
CA MET A 37 1.00 -10.84 9.53
C MET A 37 2.48 -11.18 9.46
N THR A 38 3.32 -10.25 9.87
CA THR A 38 4.76 -10.47 9.99
C THR A 38 5.12 -10.87 11.42
N ASN A 39 6.38 -11.21 11.64
CA ASN A 39 6.92 -11.41 12.99
C ASN A 39 7.67 -10.17 13.50
N GLN A 40 7.46 -9.01 12.88
CA GLN A 40 8.14 -7.76 13.21
C GLN A 40 7.14 -6.77 13.82
N PRO A 41 7.54 -5.97 14.83
CA PRO A 41 6.69 -4.91 15.36
C PRO A 41 6.44 -3.82 14.30
N PRO A 42 5.31 -3.09 14.37
CA PRO A 42 5.05 -1.95 13.50
C PRO A 42 6.08 -0.84 13.76
N GLN A 43 6.73 -0.36 12.70
CA GLN A 43 7.65 0.78 12.77
C GLN A 43 7.18 1.91 11.85
N GLU A 44 7.35 1.71 10.55
CA GLU A 44 6.95 2.68 9.52
C GLU A 44 6.20 1.96 8.40
N THR A 45 5.16 2.60 7.87
CA THR A 45 4.49 2.11 6.67
C THR A 45 5.32 2.45 5.44
N THR A 46 5.81 1.43 4.74
CA THR A 46 6.53 1.56 3.46
C THR A 46 5.76 0.84 2.37
N ILE A 47 5.51 1.50 1.25
CA ILE A 47 4.81 0.94 0.10
C ILE A 47 5.61 1.22 -1.17
N VAL A 48 5.80 0.18 -1.99
CA VAL A 48 6.41 0.26 -3.31
C VAL A 48 5.36 -0.11 -4.35
N LEU A 49 5.13 0.80 -5.30
CA LEU A 49 4.19 0.62 -6.42
C LEU A 49 4.97 0.56 -7.74
N ILE A 50 4.70 -0.46 -8.55
CA ILE A 50 5.35 -0.66 -9.85
C ILE A 50 4.27 -0.66 -10.92
N GLY A 51 4.33 0.34 -11.80
CA GLY A 51 3.31 0.57 -12.82
C GLY A 51 3.75 1.59 -13.85
N LYS A 52 2.90 1.83 -14.85
CA LYS A 52 3.11 2.83 -15.90
C LYS A 52 2.13 3.97 -15.72
N GLU A 53 2.60 5.21 -15.84
CA GLU A 53 1.76 6.43 -15.75
C GLU A 53 0.89 6.46 -14.49
N LEU A 54 1.46 6.04 -13.35
CA LEU A 54 0.80 6.16 -12.06
C LEU A 54 0.66 7.65 -11.71
N GLU A 55 -0.50 8.04 -11.18
CA GLU A 55 -0.74 9.40 -10.68
C GLU A 55 -0.04 9.62 -9.33
N THR A 56 1.30 9.64 -9.33
CA THR A 56 2.15 9.63 -8.13
C THR A 56 1.73 10.69 -7.11
N LYS A 57 1.47 11.92 -7.56
CA LYS A 57 1.07 13.03 -6.68
C LYS A 57 -0.24 12.73 -5.94
N LYS A 58 -1.27 12.30 -6.67
CA LYS A 58 -2.57 11.93 -6.09
C LYS A 58 -2.46 10.76 -5.12
N ILE A 59 -1.63 9.77 -5.45
CA ILE A 59 -1.36 8.62 -4.58
C ILE A 59 -0.72 9.10 -3.27
N GLN A 60 0.33 9.93 -3.35
CA GLN A 60 1.02 10.47 -2.18
C GLN A 60 0.09 11.33 -1.31
N GLU A 61 -0.68 12.23 -1.93
CA GLU A 61 -1.65 13.09 -1.23
C GLU A 61 -2.73 12.26 -0.51
N THR A 62 -3.17 11.16 -1.13
CA THR A 62 -4.15 10.24 -0.52
C THR A 62 -3.58 9.60 0.74
N PHE A 63 -2.36 9.04 0.69
CA PHE A 63 -1.72 8.45 1.87
C PHE A 63 -1.41 9.48 2.96
N GLN A 64 -1.03 10.71 2.58
CA GLN A 64 -0.83 11.80 3.55
C GLN A 64 -2.14 12.19 4.26
N THR A 65 -3.27 12.15 3.57
CA THR A 65 -4.59 12.43 4.16
C THR A 65 -4.96 11.36 5.16
N LEU A 66 -4.74 10.08 4.83
CA LEU A 66 -5.02 8.96 5.73
C LEU A 66 -4.18 9.05 7.02
N ASN A 67 -2.90 9.41 6.91
CA ASN A 67 -2.04 9.58 8.09
C ASN A 67 -2.50 10.71 9.02
N LYS A 68 -3.12 11.77 8.50
CA LYS A 68 -3.64 12.89 9.30
C LYS A 68 -4.92 12.55 10.06
N ILE A 69 -5.71 11.60 9.55
CA ILE A 69 -6.94 11.13 10.21
C ILE A 69 -6.61 10.21 11.40
N ALA A 70 -5.46 9.53 11.36
CA ALA A 70 -5.01 8.59 12.39
C ALA A 70 -4.29 9.23 13.60
N THR A 71 -4.19 10.57 13.64
CA THR A 71 -3.70 11.30 14.82
C THR A 71 -4.88 11.79 15.66
N PRO A 72 -5.02 11.36 16.94
CA PRO A 72 -6.02 11.89 17.86
C PRO A 72 -5.81 13.38 18.20
#